data_AF-A0A2R6C5W7-F1
#
_entry.id   AF-A0A2R6C5W7-F1
#
_cell.length_a   1.000
_cell.length_b   1.000
_cell.length_c   1.000
_cell.angle_alpha   90.00
_cell.angle_beta   90.00
_cell.angle_gamma   90.00
#
_symmetry.space_group_name_H-M   'P 1'
#
loop_
_entity.id
_entity.type
_entity.pdbx_description
1 polymer ?
#
loop_
_entity_poly.entity_id
_entity_poly.type
_entity_poly.pdbx_seq_one_letter_code
_entity_poly.pdbx_strand_id
1 'polypeptide(L)'
;MREVSRCFLRPVKVFLNYLARYWYVLVGIIVGAYISTKLRLYVAVLLGDAVNTAVGGGKESLLLNFALMIIGVTAVSAVFQFVVSYGGQWIAQRV
;
A
#
# COMPACT_ATOMS: atom_id res chain seq x y z
N MET A 1 20.72 28.62 -15.53
CA MET A 1 20.00 27.45 -14.96
C MET A 1 19.55 27.59 -13.49
N ARG A 2 20.11 28.48 -12.64
CA ARG A 2 19.68 28.63 -11.23
C ARG A 2 18.37 29.40 -11.00
N GLU A 3 17.86 30.14 -11.98
CA GLU A 3 16.62 30.92 -11.83
C GLU A 3 15.34 30.11 -12.06
N VAL A 4 15.37 29.14 -12.99
CA VAL A 4 14.21 28.26 -13.28
C VAL A 4 13.82 27.43 -12.04
N SER A 5 14.81 26.96 -11.28
CA SER A 5 14.57 26.21 -10.04
C SER A 5 13.85 27.05 -8.97
N ARG A 6 14.19 28.34 -8.83
CA ARG A 6 13.54 29.23 -7.84
C ARG A 6 12.08 29.56 -8.22
N CYS A 7 11.75 29.59 -9.51
CA CYS A 7 10.39 29.82 -9.99
C CYS A 7 9.48 28.62 -9.74
N PHE A 8 9.99 27.39 -9.88
CA PHE A 8 9.24 26.16 -9.58
C PHE A 8 9.10 25.87 -8.08
N LEU A 9 10.09 26.25 -7.26
CA LEU A 9 10.08 26.00 -5.82
C LEU A 9 9.06 26.84 -5.04
N ARG A 10 8.66 28.02 -5.54
CA ARG A 10 7.64 28.86 -4.90
C ARG A 10 6.24 28.23 -4.88
N PRO A 11 5.66 27.80 -6.01
CA PRO A 11 4.35 27.15 -6.02
C PRO A 11 4.38 25.82 -5.26
N VAL A 12 5.47 25.05 -5.34
CA VAL A 12 5.63 23.80 -4.58
C VAL A 12 5.59 24.05 -3.07
N LYS A 13 6.27 25.10 -2.57
CA LYS A 13 6.22 25.46 -1.14
C LYS A 13 4.83 25.90 -0.69
N VAL A 14 4.10 26.64 -1.52
CA VAL A 14 2.72 27.04 -1.21
C VAL A 14 1.81 25.81 -1.19
N PHE A 15 1.94 24.92 -2.18
CA PHE A 15 1.19 23.67 -2.27
C PHE A 15 1.45 22.74 -1.08
N LEU A 16 2.71 22.59 -0.67
CA LEU A 16 3.11 21.87 0.54
C LEU A 16 2.48 22.48 1.80
N ASN A 17 2.32 23.80 1.87
CA ASN A 17 1.70 24.46 3.01
C ASN A 17 0.19 24.21 3.08
N TYR A 18 -0.50 24.11 1.93
CA TYR A 18 -1.90 23.67 1.85
C TYR A 18 -2.04 22.20 2.25
N LEU A 19 -1.12 21.34 1.78
CA LEU A 19 -1.10 19.92 2.09
C LEU A 19 -0.77 19.64 3.56
N ALA A 20 0.07 20.47 4.19
CA ALA A 20 0.42 20.39 5.61
C ALA A 20 -0.80 20.56 6.53
N ARG A 21 -1.87 21.22 6.08
CA ARG A 21 -3.13 21.33 6.83
C ARG A 21 -3.85 19.99 6.99
N TYR A 22 -3.55 19.01 6.13
CA TYR A 22 -4.12 17.65 6.14
C TYR A 22 -3.10 16.57 6.53
N TRP A 23 -2.07 16.94 7.30
CA TRP A 23 -0.97 16.03 7.67
C TRP A 23 -1.44 14.71 8.30
N TYR A 24 -2.51 14.71 9.09
CA TYR A 24 -3.08 13.48 9.67
C TYR A 24 -3.54 12.47 8.61
N VAL A 25 -4.14 12.96 7.52
CA VAL A 25 -4.62 12.10 6.42
C VAL A 25 -3.44 11.59 5.60
N LEU A 26 -2.43 12.43 5.36
CA LEU A 26 -1.17 12.01 4.72
C LEU A 26 -0.47 10.91 5.51
N VAL A 27 -0.37 11.04 6.83
CA VAL A 27 0.20 10.01 7.70
C VAL A 27 -0.61 8.72 7.61
N GLY A 28 -1.95 8.81 7.62
CA GLY A 28 -2.82 7.64 7.43
C GLY A 28 -2.61 6.92 6.10
N ILE A 29 -2.42 7.67 5.00
CA ILE A 29 -2.11 7.11 3.68
C ILE A 29 -0.74 6.43 3.68
N ILE A 30 0.28 7.06 4.26
CA ILE A 30 1.64 6.49 4.34
C ILE A 30 1.64 5.19 5.15
N VAL A 31 0.96 5.19 6.31
CA VAL A 31 0.85 4.00 7.17
C VAL A 31 0.05 2.90 6.46
N GLY A 32 -1.08 3.24 5.83
CA GLY A 32 -1.89 2.30 5.06
C GLY A 32 -1.11 1.69 3.87
N ALA A 33 -0.31 2.51 3.18
CA ALA A 33 0.53 2.06 2.07
C ALA A 33 1.65 1.14 2.56
N TYR A 34 2.26 1.44 3.71
CA TYR A 34 3.27 0.60 4.34
C TYR A 34 2.71 -0.78 4.71
N ILE A 35 1.56 -0.81 5.39
CA ILE A 35 0.89 -2.06 5.79
C ILE A 35 0.49 -2.87 4.56
N SER A 36 -0.10 -2.25 3.55
CA SER A 36 -0.47 -2.91 2.28
C SER A 36 0.74 -3.53 1.58
N THR A 37 1.89 -2.84 1.59
CA THR A 37 3.14 -3.36 1.00
C THR A 37 3.65 -4.57 1.77
N LYS A 38 3.62 -4.52 3.11
CA LYS A 38 4.04 -5.65 3.96
C LYS A 38 3.14 -6.87 3.79
N LEU A 39 1.82 -6.70 3.74
CA LEU A 39 0.90 -7.81 3.50
C LEU A 39 1.15 -8.46 2.13
N ARG A 40 1.40 -7.68 1.07
CA ARG A 40 1.72 -8.24 -0.25
C ARG A 40 3.00 -9.06 -0.25
N LEU A 41 4.03 -8.62 0.45
CA LEU A 41 5.26 -9.40 0.64
C LEU A 41 4.97 -10.71 1.38
N TYR A 42 4.10 -10.67 2.40
CA TYR A 42 3.69 -11.86 3.14
C TYR A 42 2.95 -12.88 2.26
N VAL A 43 2.03 -12.41 1.39
CA VAL A 43 1.36 -13.29 0.41
C VAL A 43 2.37 -13.96 -0.52
N ALA A 44 3.35 -13.21 -1.03
CA ALA A 44 4.36 -13.77 -1.93
C ALA A 44 5.20 -14.87 -1.27
N VAL A 45 5.55 -14.70 0.02
CA VAL A 45 6.23 -15.72 0.81
C VAL A 45 5.34 -16.95 1.02
N LEU A 46 4.09 -16.75 1.45
CA LEU A 46 3.13 -17.85 1.62
C LEU A 46 2.88 -18.64 0.35
N LEU A 47 2.84 -17.95 -0.80
CA LEU A 47 2.70 -18.59 -2.10
C LEU A 47 3.92 -19.46 -2.41
N GLY A 48 5.13 -18.97 -2.12
CA GLY A 48 6.37 -19.73 -2.27
C GLY A 48 6.39 -20.99 -1.41
N ASP A 49 5.99 -20.87 -0.14
CA ASP A 49 5.90 -22.01 0.79
C ASP A 49 4.82 -23.01 0.37
N ALA A 50 3.68 -22.52 -0.12
CA ALA A 50 2.61 -23.35 -0.64
C ALA A 50 3.05 -24.14 -1.88
N VAL A 51 3.77 -23.51 -2.82
CA VAL A 51 4.31 -24.17 -4.02
C VAL A 51 5.36 -25.22 -3.64
N ASN A 52 6.26 -24.90 -2.71
CA ASN A 52 7.28 -25.84 -2.23
C ASN A 52 6.63 -27.07 -1.55
N THR A 53 5.56 -26.84 -0.78
CA THR A 53 4.78 -27.92 -0.13
C THR A 53 3.97 -28.75 -1.14
N ALA A 54 3.42 -28.12 -2.18
CA ALA A 54 2.67 -28.80 -3.24
C ALA A 54 3.57 -29.72 -4.08
N VAL A 55 4.75 -29.21 -4.47
CA VAL A 55 5.71 -29.96 -5.30
C VAL A 55 6.43 -31.03 -4.48
N GLY A 56 6.64 -30.80 -3.18
CA GLY A 56 7.28 -31.75 -2.25
C GLY A 56 6.39 -32.92 -1.79
N GLY A 57 5.15 -33.06 -2.28
CA GLY A 57 4.24 -34.16 -1.92
C GLY A 57 3.49 -33.96 -0.60
N GLY A 58 3.31 -32.71 -0.16
CA GLY A 58 2.64 -32.37 1.10
C GLY A 58 1.12 -32.62 1.09
N LYS A 59 0.57 -32.90 2.28
CA LYS A 59 -0.86 -33.17 2.52
C LYS A 59 -1.76 -32.06 1.96
N GLU A 60 -2.78 -32.44 1.19
CA GLU A 60 -3.77 -31.56 0.55
C GLU A 60 -4.41 -30.52 1.51
N SER A 61 -4.58 -30.90 2.79
CA SER A 61 -5.10 -30.02 3.84
C SER A 61 -4.21 -28.80 4.13
N LEU A 62 -2.89 -28.89 3.96
CA LEU A 62 -1.99 -27.75 4.10
C LEU A 62 -2.17 -26.75 2.96
N LEU A 63 -2.35 -27.24 1.73
CA LEU A 63 -2.58 -26.40 0.55
C LEU A 63 -3.87 -25.60 0.68
N LEU A 64 -4.93 -26.22 1.20
CA LEU A 64 -6.21 -25.57 1.44
C LEU A 64 -6.09 -24.45 2.48
N ASN A 65 -5.30 -24.68 3.54
CA ASN A 65 -5.04 -23.67 4.58
C ASN A 65 -4.21 -22.50 4.03
N PHE A 66 -3.19 -22.77 3.21
CA PHE A 66 -2.43 -21.73 2.51
C PHE A 66 -3.32 -20.89 1.57
N ALA A 67 -4.18 -21.54 0.79
CA ALA A 67 -5.12 -20.84 -0.10
C ALA A 67 -6.06 -19.90 0.68
N LEU A 68 -6.63 -20.37 1.78
CA LEU A 68 -7.48 -19.56 2.67
C LEU A 68 -6.71 -18.36 3.26
N MET A 69 -5.47 -18.56 3.71
CA MET A 69 -4.62 -17.46 4.19
C MET A 69 -4.31 -16.44 3.09
N ILE A 70 -3.98 -16.90 1.88
CA ILE A 70 -3.70 -16.02 0.73
C ILE A 70 -4.94 -15.18 0.39
N ILE A 71 -6.12 -15.79 0.33
CA ILE A 71 -7.38 -15.10 0.06
C ILE A 71 -7.65 -14.06 1.16
N GLY A 72 -7.50 -14.44 2.44
CA GLY A 72 -7.69 -13.53 3.57
C GLY A 72 -6.76 -12.33 3.54
N VAL A 73 -5.46 -12.56 3.36
CA VAL A 73 -4.46 -11.48 3.30
C VAL A 73 -4.66 -10.59 2.07
N THR A 74 -5.05 -11.17 0.93
CA THR A 74 -5.35 -10.40 -0.29
C THR A 74 -6.56 -9.50 -0.10
N ALA A 75 -7.64 -10.01 0.49
CA ALA A 75 -8.83 -9.22 0.79
C ALA A 75 -8.51 -8.04 1.73
N VAL A 76 -7.77 -8.29 2.81
CA VAL A 76 -7.34 -7.22 3.73
C VAL A 76 -6.44 -6.20 3.04
N SER A 77 -5.50 -6.67 2.21
CA SER A 77 -4.63 -5.78 1.42
C SER A 77 -5.40 -4.86 0.49
N ALA A 78 -6.47 -5.37 -0.14
CA ALA A 78 -7.32 -4.61 -1.04
C ALA A 78 -8.08 -3.51 -0.29
N VAL A 79 -8.56 -3.77 0.92
CA VAL A 79 -9.20 -2.76 1.78
C VAL A 79 -8.22 -1.63 2.12
N PHE A 80 -7.00 -1.95 2.53
CA PHE A 80 -5.99 -0.92 2.81
C PHE A 80 -5.61 -0.12 1.56
N GLN A 81 -5.48 -0.78 0.41
CA GLN A 81 -5.28 -0.09 -0.87
C GLN A 81 -6.42 0.85 -1.21
N PHE A 82 -7.66 0.42 -0.98
CA PHE A 82 -8.83 1.26 -1.21
C PHE A 82 -8.78 2.51 -0.35
N VAL A 83 -8.48 2.37 0.95
CA VAL A 83 -8.33 3.53 1.87
C VAL A 83 -7.22 4.48 1.40
N VAL A 84 -6.07 3.96 0.98
CA VAL A 84 -4.95 4.75 0.46
C VAL A 84 -5.35 5.51 -0.81
N SER A 85 -5.99 4.83 -1.75
CA SER A 85 -6.41 5.41 -3.04
C SER A 85 -7.51 6.44 -2.86
N TYR A 86 -8.55 6.11 -2.10
CA TYR A 86 -9.70 6.97 -1.86
C TYR A 86 -9.32 8.18 -0.99
N GLY A 87 -8.50 7.97 0.05
CA GLY A 87 -7.94 9.05 0.85
C GLY A 87 -7.07 9.99 0.03
N GLY A 88 -6.23 9.44 -0.85
CA GLY A 88 -5.42 10.22 -1.78
C GLY A 88 -6.26 11.07 -2.73
N GLN A 89 -7.30 10.49 -3.34
CA GLN A 89 -8.25 11.21 -4.19
C GLN A 89 -9.01 12.30 -3.43
N TRP A 90 -9.41 12.02 -2.18
CA TRP A 90 -10.12 12.98 -1.35
C TRP A 90 -9.26 14.19 -0.99
N ILE A 91 -7.97 13.99 -0.68
CA ILE A 91 -7.01 15.10 -0.51
C ILE A 91 -6.83 15.85 -1.82
N ALA A 92 -6.66 15.13 -2.93
CA ALA A 92 -6.43 15.74 -4.25
C ALA A 92 -7.61 16.58 -4.75
N GLN A 93 -8.83 16.31 -4.28
CA GLN A 93 -10.00 17.13 -4.58
C GLN A 93 -10.16 18.34 -3.65
N ARG A 94 -9.48 18.36 -2.50
CA ARG A 94 -9.66 19.37 -1.44
C ARG A 94 -8.52 20.39 -1.35
N VAL A 95 -7.37 20.07 -1.94
CA VAL A 95 -6.21 20.95 -2.17
C VAL A 95 -6.31 21.54 -3.57
#